data_AF-A0A7X7D8G8-F1
#
_entry.id   AF-A0A7X7D8G8-F1
#
_cell.length_a   1.000
_cell.length_b   1.000
_cell.length_c   1.000
_cell.angle_alpha   90.00
_cell.angle_beta   90.00
_cell.angle_gamma   90.00
#
_symmetry.space_group_name_H-M   'P 1'
#
loop_
_entity.id
_entity.type
_entity.pdbx_description
1 polymer ?
#
loop_
_entity_poly.entity_id
_entity_poly.type
_entity_poly.pdbx_seq_one_letter_code
_entity_poly.pdbx_strand_id
1 'polypeptide(L)'
;MSQFATSGVLAAFLGLFLIPVLFVPYVAWTYHRHGTFGWGHVLIAVATVVYGIALWTYTIVPLPDPATMDCSKGGPRPQLIPFGSLADIHVLANGVHDPALIQLVANIALFIPFGMLVRYLVAPRRPAWIVLAALGVSLFIELTQLTGVWGIYPCAYRVFDVDDLITNTAGAALGVMAAPLLRFVPGQRELPEDQPRIVTRGRRLVGMAVDFVSVQGSSLVVYLPLAIAARDAGWFGGQVPYDRLLGWVTLAVSAILLLVVPWAGRGATLGQRFTFVRPVDTSGARP
;
A
#
# COMPACT_ATOMS: atom_id res chain seq x y z
N MET A 1 23.68 7.90 -17.41
CA MET A 1 23.39 7.29 -16.09
C MET A 1 22.39 6.18 -16.34
N SER A 2 22.74 4.93 -16.01
CA SER A 2 22.02 3.73 -16.48
C SER A 2 20.56 3.73 -16.01
N GLN A 3 19.64 3.22 -16.84
CA GLN A 3 18.23 3.06 -16.48
C GLN A 3 18.04 2.35 -15.13
N PHE A 4 18.96 1.47 -14.73
CA PHE A 4 19.02 0.86 -13.40
C PHE A 4 19.11 1.87 -12.23
N ALA A 5 19.88 2.96 -12.39
CA ALA A 5 19.93 4.03 -11.39
C ALA A 5 18.60 4.80 -11.33
N THR A 6 17.93 5.02 -12.46
CA THR A 6 16.63 5.69 -12.53
C THR A 6 15.52 4.85 -11.92
N SER A 7 15.49 3.54 -12.17
CA SER A 7 14.52 2.60 -11.58
C SER A 7 14.75 2.41 -10.09
N GLY A 8 16.00 2.34 -9.63
CA GLY A 8 16.34 2.29 -8.20
C GLY A 8 15.98 3.57 -7.46
N VAL A 9 16.20 4.74 -8.08
CA VAL A 9 15.79 6.03 -7.53
C VAL A 9 14.27 6.16 -7.52
N LEU A 10 13.56 5.78 -8.58
CA LEU A 10 12.09 5.77 -8.61
C LEU A 10 11.50 4.82 -7.57
N ALA A 11 12.05 3.62 -7.41
CA ALA A 11 11.62 2.66 -6.40
C ALA A 11 11.89 3.15 -4.97
N ALA A 12 13.05 3.80 -4.74
CA ALA A 12 13.37 4.42 -3.45
C ALA A 12 12.49 5.64 -3.16
N PHE A 13 12.18 6.45 -4.18
CA PHE A 13 11.33 7.64 -4.05
C PHE A 13 9.87 7.26 -3.84
N LEU A 14 9.35 6.30 -4.62
CA LEU A 14 8.03 5.71 -4.42
C LEU A 14 7.97 5.02 -3.06
N GLY A 15 8.96 4.23 -2.66
CA GLY A 15 9.00 3.62 -1.33
C GLY A 15 8.96 4.67 -0.21
N LEU A 16 9.81 5.70 -0.28
CA LEU A 16 9.93 6.73 0.76
C LEU A 16 8.67 7.60 0.89
N PHE A 17 7.88 7.79 -0.18
CA PHE A 17 6.64 8.57 -0.15
C PHE A 17 5.38 7.73 0.00
N LEU A 18 5.29 6.60 -0.70
CA LEU A 18 4.15 5.68 -0.66
C LEU A 18 4.04 5.01 0.71
N ILE A 19 5.15 4.68 1.36
CA ILE A 19 5.13 4.07 2.69
C ILE A 19 4.48 5.01 3.72
N PRO A 20 4.91 6.28 3.91
CA PRO A 20 4.20 7.19 4.81
C PRO A 20 2.75 7.43 4.39
N VAL A 21 2.45 7.56 3.09
CA VAL A 21 1.09 7.77 2.57
C VAL A 21 0.16 6.58 2.84
N LEU A 22 0.67 5.35 2.86
CA LEU A 22 -0.12 4.17 3.20
C LEU A 22 -0.12 3.87 4.70
N PHE A 23 1.05 3.95 5.34
CA PHE A 23 1.26 3.60 6.75
C PHE A 23 0.57 4.58 7.70
N VAL A 24 0.69 5.88 7.45
CA VAL A 24 0.23 6.89 8.40
C VAL A 24 -1.30 6.98 8.46
N PRO A 25 -2.05 7.01 7.33
CA PRO A 25 -3.51 6.87 7.34
C PRO A 25 -3.97 5.53 7.90
N TYR A 26 -3.21 4.45 7.67
CA TYR A 26 -3.52 3.13 8.24
C TYR A 26 -3.38 3.12 9.78
N VAL A 27 -2.28 3.65 10.32
CA VAL A 27 -2.07 3.77 11.78
C VAL A 27 -3.12 4.68 12.39
N ALA A 28 -3.42 5.78 11.71
CA ALA A 28 -4.48 6.71 12.09
C ALA A 28 -5.88 6.06 12.10
N TRP A 29 -6.21 5.27 11.09
CA TRP A 29 -7.48 4.54 11.02
C TRP A 29 -7.57 3.43 12.07
N THR A 30 -6.47 2.69 12.30
CA THR A 30 -6.38 1.71 13.39
C THR A 30 -6.57 2.39 14.74
N TYR A 31 -5.99 3.58 14.90
CA TYR A 31 -6.18 4.42 16.08
C TYR A 31 -7.64 4.87 16.22
N HIS A 32 -8.27 5.28 15.12
CA HIS A 32 -9.68 5.68 15.12
C HIS A 32 -10.60 4.53 15.55
N ARG A 33 -10.25 3.29 15.21
CA ARG A 33 -11.09 2.12 15.50
C ARG A 33 -10.91 1.57 16.92
N HIS A 34 -9.69 1.54 17.43
CA HIS A 34 -9.39 0.86 18.70
C HIS A 34 -9.06 1.84 19.84
N GLY A 35 -8.71 3.10 19.51
CA GLY A 35 -8.45 4.19 20.42
C GLY A 35 -7.24 4.01 21.35
N THR A 36 -6.45 2.94 21.20
CA THR A 36 -5.30 2.64 22.06
C THR A 36 -4.00 2.55 21.26
N PHE A 37 -2.91 2.97 21.90
CA PHE A 37 -1.55 2.77 21.41
C PHE A 37 -1.00 1.46 21.99
N GLY A 38 -1.68 0.35 21.71
CA GLY A 38 -1.14 -0.97 22.04
C GLY A 38 0.04 -1.28 21.13
N TRP A 39 1.20 -1.68 21.67
CA TRP A 39 2.36 -2.08 20.88
C TRP A 39 2.04 -3.14 19.81
N GLY A 40 1.06 -4.02 20.08
CA GLY A 40 0.60 -4.99 19.07
C GLY A 40 -0.16 -4.38 17.90
N HIS A 41 -0.91 -3.28 18.08
CA HIS A 41 -1.53 -2.59 16.94
C HIS A 41 -0.46 -2.00 16.03
N VAL A 42 0.61 -1.42 16.60
CA VAL A 42 1.77 -0.94 15.85
C VAL A 42 2.47 -2.09 15.13
N LEU A 43 2.65 -3.24 15.80
CA LEU A 43 3.25 -4.42 15.19
C LEU A 43 2.43 -4.91 13.98
N ILE A 44 1.11 -5.05 14.10
CA ILE A 44 0.23 -5.44 12.99
C ILE A 44 0.28 -4.38 11.87
N ALA A 45 0.37 -3.09 12.23
CA ALA A 45 0.50 -2.01 11.25
C ALA A 45 1.79 -2.13 10.43
N VAL A 46 2.93 -2.27 11.12
CA VAL A 46 4.23 -2.43 10.48
C VAL A 46 4.24 -3.70 9.64
N ALA A 47 3.73 -4.82 10.17
CA ALA A 47 3.62 -6.07 9.44
C ALA A 47 2.76 -5.93 8.17
N THR A 48 1.67 -5.16 8.22
CA THR A 48 0.81 -4.92 7.05
C THR A 48 1.53 -4.15 5.96
N VAL A 49 2.30 -3.12 6.32
CA VAL A 49 3.07 -2.34 5.35
C VAL A 49 4.24 -3.14 4.79
N VAL A 50 5.00 -3.82 5.64
CA VAL A 50 6.08 -4.71 5.19
C VAL A 50 5.53 -5.80 4.27
N TYR A 51 4.39 -6.39 4.62
CA TYR A 51 3.69 -7.36 3.78
C TYR A 51 3.26 -6.75 2.44
N GLY A 52 2.67 -5.56 2.42
CA GLY A 52 2.27 -4.89 1.18
C GLY A 52 3.45 -4.60 0.25
N ILE A 53 4.57 -4.16 0.81
CA ILE A 53 5.83 -3.98 0.06
C ILE A 53 6.31 -5.34 -0.46
N ALA A 54 6.36 -6.37 0.38
CA ALA A 54 6.81 -7.71 -0.01
C ALA A 54 5.94 -8.29 -1.14
N LEU A 55 4.61 -8.19 -1.02
CA LEU A 55 3.67 -8.61 -2.06
C LEU A 55 3.99 -7.91 -3.38
N TRP A 56 4.12 -6.58 -3.37
CA TRP A 56 4.48 -5.81 -4.57
C TRP A 56 5.84 -6.21 -5.15
N THR A 57 6.86 -6.32 -4.30
CA THR A 57 8.22 -6.64 -4.71
C THR A 57 8.35 -8.06 -5.24
N TYR A 58 7.72 -9.05 -4.64
CA TYR A 58 7.84 -10.44 -5.10
C TYR A 58 7.01 -10.73 -6.34
N THR A 59 5.92 -9.98 -6.56
CA THR A 59 5.02 -10.24 -7.69
C THR A 59 5.30 -9.37 -8.91
N ILE A 60 5.70 -8.11 -8.76
CA ILE A 60 5.82 -7.16 -9.89
C ILE A 60 7.28 -6.77 -10.19
N VAL A 61 8.12 -6.63 -9.16
CA VAL A 61 9.49 -6.10 -9.33
C VAL A 61 10.50 -7.03 -10.02
N PRO A 62 10.35 -8.36 -10.14
CA PRO A 62 11.26 -9.21 -10.93
C PRO A 62 11.13 -8.93 -12.44
N LEU A 63 11.50 -7.72 -12.82
CA LEU A 63 11.39 -7.15 -14.14
C LEU A 63 12.59 -7.62 -14.96
N PRO A 64 12.37 -8.16 -16.16
CA PRO A 64 13.46 -8.55 -17.05
C PRO A 64 14.18 -7.32 -17.61
N ASP A 65 15.42 -7.52 -18.05
CA ASP A 65 16.14 -6.53 -18.84
C ASP A 65 15.53 -6.44 -20.25
N PRO A 66 14.99 -5.28 -20.67
CA PRO A 66 14.39 -5.10 -21.99
C PRO A 66 15.30 -5.53 -23.15
N ALA A 67 16.62 -5.39 -23.01
CA ALA A 67 17.58 -5.75 -24.05
C ALA A 67 17.69 -7.26 -24.28
N THR A 68 17.22 -8.07 -23.33
CA THR A 68 17.33 -9.54 -23.36
C THR A 68 16.01 -10.25 -23.63
N MET A 69 14.90 -9.50 -23.72
CA MET A 69 13.59 -10.09 -23.97
C MET A 69 13.41 -10.47 -25.45
N ASP A 70 13.20 -11.76 -25.70
CA ASP A 70 12.75 -12.25 -27.01
C ASP A 70 11.23 -12.21 -27.11
N CYS A 71 10.71 -11.13 -27.69
CA CYS A 71 9.29 -10.97 -28.00
C CYS A 71 8.94 -11.37 -29.45
N SER A 72 9.83 -12.03 -30.19
CA SER A 72 9.61 -12.38 -31.61
C SER A 72 8.37 -13.25 -31.85
N LYS A 73 7.95 -14.01 -30.83
CA LYS A 73 6.76 -14.89 -30.85
C LYS A 73 5.56 -14.33 -30.06
N GLY A 74 5.59 -13.06 -29.67
CA GLY A 74 4.52 -12.43 -28.90
C GLY A 74 4.54 -12.70 -27.39
N GLY A 75 5.64 -13.25 -26.87
CA GLY A 75 5.82 -13.56 -25.44
C GLY A 75 5.27 -14.94 -25.02
N PRO A 76 5.37 -15.27 -23.72
CA PRO A 76 4.82 -16.50 -23.15
C PRO A 76 3.30 -16.58 -23.32
N ARG A 77 2.79 -17.76 -23.69
CA ARG A 77 1.34 -17.99 -23.85
C ARG A 77 0.67 -18.15 -22.48
N PRO A 78 -0.53 -17.58 -22.27
CA PRO A 78 -1.31 -17.82 -21.06
C PRO A 78 -1.65 -19.30 -20.85
N GLN A 79 -1.51 -19.76 -19.60
CA GLN A 79 -2.05 -21.04 -19.14
C GLN A 79 -3.44 -20.80 -18.53
N LEU A 80 -4.47 -21.32 -19.20
CA LEU A 80 -5.87 -21.12 -18.81
C LEU A 80 -6.55 -22.40 -18.33
N ILE A 81 -5.83 -23.53 -18.33
CA ILE A 81 -6.36 -24.83 -17.89
C ILE A 81 -6.21 -24.88 -16.36
N PRO A 82 -7.33 -24.93 -15.59
CA PRO A 82 -7.26 -25.07 -14.15
C PRO A 82 -6.58 -26.37 -13.75
N PHE A 83 -5.70 -26.28 -12.76
CA PHE A 83 -4.83 -27.33 -12.27
C PHE A 83 -3.84 -27.88 -13.30
N GLY A 84 -3.57 -27.12 -14.38
CA GLY A 84 -2.60 -27.48 -15.40
C GLY A 84 -1.17 -27.54 -14.85
N SER A 85 -0.82 -26.63 -13.93
CA SER A 85 0.50 -26.58 -13.28
C SER A 85 0.81 -27.83 -12.44
N LEU A 86 -0.21 -28.58 -12.00
CA LEU A 86 0.01 -29.83 -11.24
C LEU A 86 0.68 -30.91 -12.10
N ALA A 87 0.52 -30.87 -13.42
CA ALA A 87 1.20 -31.78 -14.33
C ALA A 87 2.72 -31.51 -14.40
N ASP A 88 3.15 -30.29 -14.06
CA ASP A 88 4.55 -29.90 -14.07
C ASP A 88 5.27 -30.22 -12.74
N ILE A 89 4.54 -30.69 -11.73
CA ILE A 89 5.11 -31.08 -10.43
C ILE A 89 5.73 -32.47 -10.52
N HIS A 90 7.05 -32.54 -10.36
CA HIS A 90 7.80 -33.79 -10.42
C HIS A 90 8.47 -34.13 -9.08
N VAL A 91 7.67 -34.24 -8.00
CA VAL A 91 8.17 -34.51 -6.63
C VAL A 91 9.03 -35.78 -6.55
N LEU A 92 8.73 -36.81 -7.34
CA LEU A 92 9.52 -38.05 -7.34
C LEU A 92 10.95 -37.85 -7.87
N ALA A 93 11.16 -36.87 -8.76
CA ALA A 93 12.46 -36.56 -9.34
C ALA A 93 13.18 -35.44 -8.58
N ASN A 94 12.45 -34.39 -8.19
CA ASN A 94 13.01 -33.15 -7.64
C ASN A 94 12.77 -32.98 -6.13
N GLY A 95 11.99 -33.88 -5.51
CA GLY A 95 11.64 -33.82 -4.10
C GLY A 95 10.87 -32.54 -3.73
N VAL A 96 11.12 -32.05 -2.52
CA VAL A 96 10.54 -30.78 -2.01
C VAL A 96 11.15 -29.53 -2.66
N HIS A 97 12.19 -29.69 -3.47
CA HIS A 97 12.87 -28.60 -4.19
C HIS A 97 12.31 -28.40 -5.61
N ASP A 98 11.24 -29.11 -5.96
CA ASP A 98 10.57 -28.93 -7.24
C ASP A 98 10.07 -27.48 -7.40
N PRO A 99 10.48 -26.76 -8.48
CA PRO A 99 10.12 -25.37 -8.68
C PRO A 99 8.60 -25.11 -8.76
N ALA A 100 7.84 -26.02 -9.37
CA ALA A 100 6.39 -25.89 -9.50
C ALA A 100 5.71 -26.09 -8.13
N LEU A 101 6.21 -27.04 -7.32
CA LEU A 101 5.76 -27.20 -5.93
C LEU A 101 6.07 -25.95 -5.10
N ILE A 102 7.29 -25.40 -5.20
CA ILE A 102 7.69 -24.20 -4.47
C ILE A 102 6.81 -23.01 -4.87
N GLN A 103 6.52 -22.82 -6.16
CA GLN A 103 5.64 -21.75 -6.64
C GLN A 103 4.23 -21.90 -6.05
N LEU A 104 3.64 -23.10 -6.14
CA LEU A 104 2.31 -23.36 -5.59
C LEU A 104 2.23 -23.06 -4.09
N VAL A 105 3.20 -23.54 -3.30
CA VAL A 105 3.25 -23.30 -1.86
C VAL A 105 3.52 -21.83 -1.55
N ALA A 106 4.41 -21.17 -2.29
CA ALA A 106 4.74 -19.77 -2.11
C ALA A 106 3.54 -18.86 -2.38
N ASN A 107 2.75 -19.12 -3.42
CA ASN A 107 1.56 -18.35 -3.76
C ASN A 107 0.49 -18.45 -2.66
N ILE A 108 0.22 -19.66 -2.18
CA ILE A 108 -0.67 -19.88 -1.03
C ILE A 108 -0.13 -19.12 0.20
N ALA A 109 1.14 -19.31 0.53
CA ALA A 109 1.76 -18.70 1.71
C ALA A 109 1.76 -17.17 1.64
N LEU A 110 1.98 -16.60 0.45
CA LEU A 110 2.00 -15.16 0.21
C LEU A 110 0.64 -14.53 0.48
N PHE A 111 -0.47 -15.19 0.13
CA PHE A 111 -1.81 -14.65 0.34
C PHE A 111 -2.45 -14.98 1.70
N ILE A 112 -1.85 -15.86 2.52
CA ILE A 112 -2.31 -16.08 3.91
C ILE A 112 -2.30 -14.77 4.72
N PRO A 113 -1.20 -13.98 4.77
CA PRO A 113 -1.21 -12.69 5.44
C PRO A 113 -2.26 -11.73 4.87
N PHE A 114 -2.51 -11.72 3.55
CA PHE A 114 -3.60 -10.91 2.97
C PHE A 114 -4.94 -11.23 3.61
N GLY A 115 -5.32 -12.51 3.63
CA GLY A 115 -6.59 -12.95 4.23
C GLY A 115 -6.69 -12.62 5.71
N MET A 116 -5.61 -12.84 6.48
CA MET A 116 -5.55 -12.54 7.91
C MET A 116 -5.73 -11.06 8.19
N LEU A 117 -4.92 -10.22 7.53
CA LEU A 117 -4.86 -8.78 7.75
C LEU A 117 -6.14 -8.11 7.27
N VAL A 118 -6.63 -8.40 6.06
CA VAL A 118 -7.87 -7.78 5.54
C VAL A 118 -9.09 -8.19 6.37
N ARG A 119 -9.15 -9.43 6.87
CA ARG A 119 -10.21 -9.84 7.80
C ARG A 119 -10.10 -9.12 9.13
N TYR A 120 -8.92 -9.12 9.73
CA TYR A 120 -8.73 -8.55 11.06
C TYR A 120 -8.98 -7.04 11.07
N LEU A 121 -8.47 -6.36 10.04
CA LEU A 121 -8.45 -4.93 9.96
C LEU A 121 -9.72 -4.46 9.27
N VAL A 122 -9.90 -4.73 7.97
CA VAL A 122 -10.87 -3.99 7.15
C VAL A 122 -12.28 -4.56 7.27
N ALA A 123 -12.43 -5.89 7.16
CA ALA A 123 -13.72 -6.51 6.85
C ALA A 123 -14.03 -7.75 7.72
N PRO A 124 -14.02 -7.65 9.07
CA PRO A 124 -14.09 -8.82 9.98
C PRO A 124 -15.34 -9.69 9.83
N ARG A 125 -16.43 -9.11 9.32
CA ARG A 125 -17.72 -9.78 9.13
C ARG A 125 -18.01 -10.15 7.66
N ARG A 126 -17.05 -9.99 6.75
CA ARG A 126 -17.27 -10.20 5.30
C ARG A 126 -16.22 -11.15 4.68
N PRO A 127 -16.09 -12.40 5.16
CA PRO A 127 -15.07 -13.32 4.67
C PRO A 127 -15.15 -13.57 3.14
N ALA A 128 -16.35 -13.69 2.58
CA ALA A 128 -16.54 -13.89 1.14
C ALA A 128 -16.00 -12.72 0.30
N TRP A 129 -16.23 -11.47 0.74
CA TRP A 129 -15.70 -10.29 0.07
C TRP A 129 -14.17 -10.24 0.08
N ILE A 130 -13.53 -10.78 1.12
CA ILE A 130 -12.07 -10.81 1.24
C ILE A 130 -11.48 -11.79 0.23
N VAL A 131 -12.11 -12.96 0.08
CA VAL A 131 -11.72 -13.95 -0.92
C VAL A 131 -11.89 -13.39 -2.34
N LEU A 132 -12.98 -12.68 -2.62
CA LEU A 132 -13.18 -11.98 -3.90
C LEU A 132 -12.17 -10.86 -4.12
N ALA A 133 -11.82 -10.10 -3.07
CA ALA A 133 -10.79 -9.07 -3.17
C ALA A 133 -9.42 -9.69 -3.44
N ALA A 134 -9.09 -10.83 -2.82
CA ALA A 134 -7.85 -11.55 -3.09
C ALA A 134 -7.78 -12.04 -4.54
N LEU A 135 -8.87 -12.59 -5.07
CA LEU A 135 -8.98 -12.96 -6.48
C LEU A 135 -8.77 -11.73 -7.39
N GLY A 136 -9.40 -10.59 -7.06
CA GLY A 136 -9.23 -9.34 -7.80
C GLY A 136 -7.79 -8.81 -7.77
N VAL A 137 -7.12 -8.87 -6.63
CA VAL A 137 -5.70 -8.48 -6.49
C VAL A 137 -4.79 -9.43 -7.27
N SER A 138 -5.02 -10.74 -7.17
CA SER A 138 -4.27 -11.74 -7.93
C SER A 138 -4.46 -11.54 -9.44
N LEU A 139 -5.70 -11.31 -9.88
CA LEU A 139 -6.00 -11.03 -11.28
C LEU A 139 -5.34 -9.73 -11.74
N PHE A 140 -5.34 -8.68 -10.92
CA PHE A 140 -4.64 -7.45 -11.24
C PHE A 140 -3.14 -7.66 -11.42
N ILE A 141 -2.51 -8.48 -10.59
CA ILE A 141 -1.09 -8.84 -10.70
C ILE A 141 -0.83 -9.59 -12.01
N GLU A 142 -1.60 -10.65 -12.28
CA GLU A 142 -1.47 -11.45 -13.50
C GLU A 142 -1.72 -10.62 -14.77
N LEU A 143 -2.72 -9.73 -14.77
CA LEU A 143 -2.96 -8.80 -15.88
C LEU A 143 -1.83 -7.78 -16.02
N THR A 144 -1.29 -7.29 -14.91
CA THR A 144 -0.13 -6.42 -14.94
C THR A 144 1.04 -7.14 -15.59
N GLN A 145 1.30 -8.41 -15.28
CA GLN A 145 2.39 -9.17 -15.91
C GLN A 145 2.11 -9.53 -17.38
N LEU A 146 0.89 -9.96 -17.70
CA LEU A 146 0.44 -10.33 -19.04
C LEU A 146 0.53 -9.15 -20.01
N THR A 147 0.18 -7.95 -19.55
CA THR A 147 0.29 -6.73 -20.33
C THR A 147 1.73 -6.18 -20.38
N GLY A 148 2.68 -6.87 -19.75
CA GLY A 148 4.08 -6.44 -19.66
C GLY A 148 4.34 -5.38 -18.59
N VAL A 149 3.36 -5.03 -17.76
CA VAL A 149 3.17 -3.76 -17.07
C VAL A 149 2.67 -2.71 -18.04
N TRP A 150 1.43 -2.92 -18.50
CA TRP A 150 0.61 -1.92 -19.19
C TRP A 150 1.27 -1.27 -20.41
N GLY A 151 2.02 -2.07 -21.18
CA GLY A 151 2.67 -1.62 -22.42
C GLY A 151 4.03 -0.94 -22.25
N ILE A 152 4.60 -0.91 -21.04
CA ILE A 152 5.99 -0.50 -20.83
C ILE A 152 6.95 -1.48 -21.53
N TYR A 153 6.61 -2.77 -21.48
CA TYR A 153 7.36 -3.83 -22.14
C TYR A 153 6.65 -4.27 -23.44
N PRO A 154 7.41 -4.70 -24.46
CA PRO A 154 6.85 -5.06 -25.76
C PRO A 154 6.02 -6.35 -25.77
N CYS A 155 6.17 -7.21 -24.75
CA CYS A 155 5.35 -8.40 -24.56
C CYS A 155 5.25 -8.76 -23.06
N ALA A 156 4.45 -9.78 -22.73
CA ALA A 156 4.34 -10.33 -21.38
C ALA A 156 5.73 -10.77 -20.87
N TYR A 157 6.08 -10.41 -19.64
CA TYR A 157 7.35 -10.84 -19.03
C TYR A 157 7.22 -12.08 -18.14
N ARG A 158 5.99 -12.52 -17.85
CA ARG A 158 5.69 -13.75 -17.13
C ARG A 158 4.47 -14.42 -17.75
N VAL A 159 4.38 -15.74 -17.61
CA VAL A 159 3.20 -16.52 -18.01
C VAL A 159 2.03 -16.10 -17.14
N PHE A 160 0.90 -15.75 -17.76
CA PHE A 160 -0.37 -15.64 -17.04
C PHE A 160 -0.84 -17.04 -16.65
N ASP A 161 -1.07 -17.28 -15.36
CA ASP A 161 -1.47 -18.60 -14.87
C ASP A 161 -2.76 -18.54 -14.04
N VAL A 162 -3.79 -19.29 -14.48
CA VAL A 162 -5.04 -19.43 -13.72
C VAL A 162 -4.81 -20.14 -12.39
N ASP A 163 -3.79 -21.00 -12.28
CA ASP A 163 -3.48 -21.69 -11.03
C ASP A 163 -2.87 -20.75 -9.99
N ASP A 164 -2.19 -19.69 -10.41
CA ASP A 164 -1.73 -18.63 -9.51
C ASP A 164 -2.95 -17.90 -8.90
N LEU A 165 -4.01 -17.65 -9.68
CA LEU A 165 -5.27 -17.11 -9.16
C LEU A 165 -5.92 -18.04 -8.12
N ILE A 166 -5.95 -19.33 -8.40
CA ILE A 166 -6.55 -20.34 -7.51
C ILE A 166 -5.76 -20.45 -6.21
N THR A 167 -4.44 -20.57 -6.30
CA THR A 167 -3.54 -20.74 -5.14
C THR A 167 -3.52 -19.50 -4.26
N ASN A 168 -3.44 -18.30 -4.84
CA ASN A 168 -3.52 -17.05 -4.10
C ASN A 168 -4.88 -16.88 -3.41
N THR A 169 -5.98 -17.20 -4.12
CA THR A 169 -7.33 -17.14 -3.54
C THR A 169 -7.51 -18.15 -2.40
N ALA A 170 -6.96 -19.36 -2.55
CA ALA A 170 -6.94 -20.38 -1.50
C ALA A 170 -6.12 -19.92 -0.29
N GLY A 171 -4.94 -19.33 -0.52
CA GLY A 171 -4.11 -18.71 0.52
C GLY A 171 -4.88 -17.65 1.31
N ALA A 172 -5.60 -16.76 0.62
CA ALA A 172 -6.44 -15.77 1.28
C ALA A 172 -7.59 -16.38 2.08
N ALA A 173 -8.21 -17.47 1.61
CA ALA A 173 -9.23 -18.19 2.37
C ALA A 173 -8.66 -18.82 3.65
N LEU A 174 -7.48 -19.45 3.57
CA LEU A 174 -6.74 -19.94 4.74
C LEU A 174 -6.41 -18.80 5.70
N GLY A 175 -5.95 -17.67 5.17
CA GLY A 175 -5.67 -16.46 5.94
C GLY A 175 -6.91 -15.91 6.65
N VAL A 176 -8.05 -15.86 5.96
CA VAL A 176 -9.33 -15.51 6.56
C VAL A 176 -9.59 -16.44 7.75
N MET A 177 -9.46 -17.75 7.61
CA MET A 177 -9.66 -18.69 8.73
C MET A 177 -8.66 -18.46 9.88
N ALA A 178 -7.41 -18.12 9.57
CA ALA A 178 -6.35 -17.87 10.54
C ALA A 178 -6.41 -16.49 11.22
N ALA A 179 -7.17 -15.53 10.69
CA ALA A 179 -7.24 -14.16 11.23
C ALA A 179 -7.53 -14.05 12.74
N PRO A 180 -8.36 -14.91 13.37
CA PRO A 180 -8.56 -14.87 14.82
C PRO A 180 -7.27 -15.05 15.62
N LEU A 181 -6.20 -15.60 15.05
CA LEU A 181 -4.90 -15.68 15.71
C LEU A 181 -4.30 -14.30 16.01
N LEU A 182 -4.64 -13.28 15.22
CA LEU A 182 -4.16 -11.90 15.43
C LEU A 182 -4.67 -11.27 16.72
N ARG A 183 -5.77 -11.80 17.31
CA ARG A 183 -6.28 -11.34 18.62
C ARG A 183 -5.34 -11.69 19.78
N PHE A 184 -4.44 -12.66 19.59
CA PHE A 184 -3.46 -13.05 20.60
C PHE A 184 -2.24 -12.12 20.61
N VAL A 185 -2.11 -11.23 19.62
CA VAL A 185 -1.09 -10.18 19.64
C VAL A 185 -1.36 -9.26 20.86
N PRO A 186 -0.34 -8.88 21.64
CA PRO A 186 -0.56 -8.06 22.83
C PRO A 186 -1.26 -6.73 22.52
N GLY A 187 -2.23 -6.34 23.34
CA GLY A 187 -2.86 -5.03 23.23
C GLY A 187 -3.99 -4.90 22.21
N GLN A 188 -4.55 -6.00 21.68
CA GLN A 188 -5.77 -6.00 20.84
C GLN A 188 -7.09 -5.75 21.60
N ARG A 189 -7.03 -5.34 22.88
CA ARG A 189 -8.24 -5.01 23.64
C ARG A 189 -8.79 -3.68 23.15
N GLU A 190 -9.98 -3.74 22.55
CA GLU A 190 -10.77 -2.55 22.24
C GLU A 190 -11.24 -1.92 23.55
N LEU A 191 -10.95 -0.64 23.74
CA LEU A 191 -11.51 0.14 24.84
C LEU A 191 -12.76 0.87 24.33
N PRO A 192 -13.81 1.02 25.16
CA PRO A 192 -15.05 1.73 24.78
C PRO A 192 -14.80 3.13 24.20
N GLU A 193 -15.42 3.45 23.06
CA GLU A 193 -15.25 4.72 22.32
C GLU A 193 -15.77 5.96 23.08
N ASP A 194 -16.67 5.76 24.04
CA ASP A 194 -17.43 6.79 24.75
C ASP A 194 -16.65 7.45 25.92
N GLN A 195 -15.47 6.94 26.26
CA GLN A 195 -14.70 7.47 27.39
C GLN A 195 -13.67 8.53 26.94
N PRO A 196 -13.68 9.74 27.53
CA PRO A 196 -12.64 10.73 27.27
C PRO A 196 -11.28 10.21 27.74
N ARG A 197 -10.27 10.30 26.88
CA ARG A 197 -8.92 9.74 27.12
C ARG A 197 -7.87 10.83 27.20
N ILE A 198 -6.88 10.60 28.05
CA ILE A 198 -5.69 11.45 28.15
C ILE A 198 -4.99 11.51 26.79
N VAL A 199 -4.63 12.72 26.37
CA VAL A 199 -3.85 12.92 25.15
C VAL A 199 -2.38 12.62 25.45
N THR A 200 -1.89 11.46 25.00
CA THR A 200 -0.49 11.06 25.16
C THR A 200 0.40 11.76 24.13
N ARG A 201 1.72 11.81 24.42
CA ARG A 201 2.72 12.33 23.46
C ARG A 201 2.71 11.55 22.15
N GLY A 202 2.64 10.22 22.21
CA GLY A 202 2.57 9.36 21.02
C GLY A 202 1.35 9.65 20.14
N ARG A 203 0.18 9.87 20.75
CA ARG A 203 -1.03 10.25 20.02
C ARG A 203 -0.88 11.57 19.27
N ARG A 204 -0.25 12.58 19.88
CA ARG A 204 0.06 13.85 19.22
C ARG A 204 1.05 13.66 18.07
N LEU A 205 2.08 12.84 18.26
CA LEU A 205 3.06 12.54 17.22
C LEU A 205 2.43 11.85 16.01
N VAL A 206 1.53 10.89 16.21
CA VAL A 206 0.77 10.27 15.11
C VAL A 206 -0.07 11.31 14.39
N GLY A 207 -0.76 12.20 15.11
CA GLY A 207 -1.52 13.30 14.50
C GLY A 207 -0.63 14.22 13.65
N MET A 208 0.53 14.62 14.18
CA MET A 208 1.51 15.42 13.43
C MET A 208 2.05 14.70 12.21
N ALA A 209 2.29 13.38 12.29
CA ALA A 209 2.72 12.58 11.16
C ALA A 209 1.64 12.53 10.06
N VAL A 210 0.36 12.38 10.44
CA VAL A 210 -0.77 12.42 9.50
C VAL A 210 -0.84 13.78 8.81
N ASP A 211 -0.72 14.86 9.57
CA ASP A 211 -0.71 16.21 9.01
C ASP A 211 0.47 16.42 8.05
N PHE A 212 1.67 15.99 8.42
CA PHE A 212 2.86 16.05 7.56
C PHE A 212 2.67 15.27 6.26
N VAL A 213 2.24 14.01 6.33
CA VAL A 213 1.99 13.17 5.15
C VAL A 213 0.89 13.75 4.27
N SER A 214 -0.18 14.29 4.87
CA SER A 214 -1.27 14.93 4.13
C SER A 214 -0.77 16.14 3.34
N VAL A 215 0.06 16.98 3.96
CA VAL A 215 0.71 18.12 3.29
C VAL A 215 1.58 17.64 2.14
N GLN A 216 2.53 16.74 2.38
CA GLN A 216 3.44 16.26 1.34
C GLN A 216 2.70 15.61 0.16
N GLY A 217 1.69 14.78 0.46
CA GLY A 217 0.86 14.13 -0.55
C GLY A 217 0.08 15.14 -1.38
N SER A 218 -0.65 16.06 -0.73
CA SER A 218 -1.41 17.10 -1.44
C SER A 218 -0.51 18.05 -2.22
N SER A 219 0.66 18.39 -1.71
CA SER A 219 1.66 19.21 -2.42
C SER A 219 2.13 18.53 -3.69
N LEU A 220 2.41 17.22 -3.67
CA LEU A 220 2.81 16.48 -4.88
C LEU A 220 1.69 16.47 -5.93
N VAL A 221 0.45 16.22 -5.51
CA VAL A 221 -0.73 16.21 -6.39
C VAL A 221 -0.95 17.56 -7.08
N VAL A 222 -0.70 18.67 -6.37
CA VAL A 222 -0.81 20.02 -6.95
C VAL A 222 0.43 20.38 -7.78
N TYR A 223 1.62 20.04 -7.30
CA TYR A 223 2.89 20.41 -7.91
C TYR A 223 3.10 19.79 -9.28
N LEU A 224 2.84 18.49 -9.44
CA LEU A 224 3.09 17.78 -10.71
C LEU A 224 2.35 18.41 -11.91
N PRO A 225 1.02 18.60 -11.90
CA PRO A 225 0.32 19.21 -13.03
C PRO A 225 0.71 20.68 -13.22
N LEU A 226 0.95 21.42 -12.13
CA LEU A 226 1.37 22.82 -12.22
C LEU A 226 2.76 22.97 -12.86
N ALA A 227 3.71 22.09 -12.50
CA ALA A 227 5.05 22.08 -13.07
C ALA A 227 5.04 21.74 -14.57
N ILE A 228 4.17 20.81 -14.99
CA ILE A 228 3.97 20.46 -16.40
C ILE A 228 3.37 21.65 -17.15
N ALA A 229 2.28 22.23 -16.64
CA ALA A 229 1.62 23.37 -17.25
C ALA A 229 2.55 24.59 -17.36
N ALA A 230 3.34 24.87 -16.32
CA ALA A 230 4.30 25.98 -16.32
C ALA A 230 5.41 25.83 -17.35
N ARG A 231 5.88 24.58 -17.57
CA ARG A 231 6.84 24.25 -18.62
C ARG A 231 6.23 24.45 -20.00
N ASP A 232 5.05 23.87 -20.23
CA ASP A 232 4.42 23.83 -21.55
C ASP A 232 3.91 25.21 -22.00
N ALA A 233 3.44 26.03 -21.06
CA ALA A 233 3.01 27.40 -21.32
C ALA A 233 4.16 28.42 -21.31
N GLY A 234 5.40 27.98 -21.05
CA GLY A 234 6.58 28.85 -21.05
C GLY A 234 6.53 29.98 -20.02
N TRP A 235 5.84 29.80 -18.89
CA TRP A 235 5.61 30.85 -17.88
C TRP A 235 6.89 31.50 -17.36
N PHE A 236 8.01 30.76 -17.39
CA PHE A 236 9.30 31.21 -16.89
C PHE A 236 10.30 31.57 -17.99
N GLY A 237 9.86 31.67 -19.25
CA GLY A 237 10.69 32.14 -20.37
C GLY A 237 11.98 31.36 -20.61
N GLY A 238 12.04 30.10 -20.14
CA GLY A 238 13.27 29.31 -20.09
C GLY A 238 13.10 28.08 -19.21
N GLN A 239 13.93 27.96 -18.17
CA GLN A 239 13.87 26.83 -17.23
C GLN A 239 12.92 27.12 -16.07
N VAL A 240 12.02 26.18 -15.79
CA VAL A 240 11.14 26.24 -14.62
C VAL A 240 11.97 26.10 -13.34
N PRO A 241 11.86 27.01 -12.36
CA PRO A 241 12.55 26.89 -11.08
C PRO A 241 11.83 25.87 -10.18
N TYR A 242 11.99 24.59 -10.49
CA TYR A 242 11.27 23.47 -9.87
C TYR A 242 11.31 23.48 -8.33
N ASP A 243 12.48 23.75 -7.73
CA ASP A 243 12.64 23.77 -6.27
C ASP A 243 11.82 24.88 -5.60
N ARG A 244 11.83 26.08 -6.20
CA ARG A 244 11.05 27.22 -5.68
C ARG A 244 9.55 27.00 -5.89
N LEU A 245 9.16 26.46 -7.05
CA LEU A 245 7.78 26.13 -7.34
C LEU A 245 7.24 25.10 -6.34
N LEU A 246 7.98 24.03 -6.09
CA LEU A 246 7.63 23.04 -5.07
C LEU A 246 7.54 23.66 -3.67
N GLY A 247 8.48 24.53 -3.30
CA GLY A 247 8.46 25.24 -2.02
C GLY A 247 7.20 26.10 -1.84
N TRP A 248 6.83 26.89 -2.85
CA TRP A 248 5.61 27.70 -2.82
C TRP A 248 4.34 26.87 -2.77
N VAL A 249 4.25 25.79 -3.57
CA VAL A 249 3.12 24.85 -3.52
C VAL A 249 3.01 24.21 -2.14
N THR A 250 4.14 23.78 -1.56
CA THR A 250 4.16 23.15 -0.24
C THR A 250 3.74 24.13 0.85
N LEU A 251 4.20 25.37 0.80
CA LEU A 251 3.80 26.42 1.73
C LEU A 251 2.30 26.72 1.62
N ALA A 252 1.78 26.89 0.39
CA ALA A 252 0.38 27.16 0.15
C ALA A 252 -0.53 26.02 0.67
N VAL A 253 -0.18 24.77 0.34
CA VAL A 253 -0.89 23.57 0.83
C VAL A 253 -0.82 23.46 2.35
N SER A 254 0.34 23.73 2.96
CA SER A 254 0.50 23.74 4.42
C SER A 254 -0.41 24.77 5.07
N ALA A 255 -0.45 26.00 4.56
CA ALA A 255 -1.33 27.05 5.07
C ALA A 255 -2.81 26.66 4.93
N ILE A 256 -3.19 26.08 3.80
CA ILE A 256 -4.58 25.62 3.58
C ILE A 256 -4.94 24.51 4.57
N LEU A 257 -4.16 23.44 4.64
CA LEU A 257 -4.51 22.25 5.44
C LEU A 257 -4.37 22.45 6.94
N LEU A 258 -3.39 23.26 7.38
CA LEU A 258 -3.07 23.40 8.81
C LEU A 258 -3.64 24.67 9.44
N LEU A 259 -4.03 25.67 8.64
CA LEU A 259 -4.61 26.93 9.16
C LEU A 259 -6.03 27.15 8.64
N VAL A 260 -6.23 27.19 7.31
CA VAL A 260 -7.54 27.53 6.72
C VAL A 260 -8.60 26.47 7.01
N VAL A 261 -8.28 25.18 6.81
CA VAL A 261 -9.22 24.08 7.04
C VAL A 261 -9.62 23.93 8.52
N PRO A 262 -8.70 24.03 9.50
CA PRO A 262 -9.08 24.08 10.91
C PRO A 262 -9.92 25.30 11.26
N TRP A 263 -9.52 26.49 10.78
CA TRP A 263 -10.20 27.75 11.04
C TRP A 263 -11.65 27.78 10.50
N ALA A 264 -11.85 27.36 9.26
CA ALA A 264 -13.19 27.28 8.65
C ALA A 264 -14.03 26.10 9.17
N GLY A 265 -13.41 25.16 9.88
CA GLY A 265 -14.01 23.90 10.31
C GLY A 265 -14.27 23.82 11.81
N ARG A 266 -13.90 22.68 12.40
CA ARG A 266 -14.08 22.40 13.84
C ARG A 266 -12.84 22.73 14.68
N GLY A 267 -11.94 23.59 14.20
CA GLY A 267 -10.67 23.94 14.85
C GLY A 267 -9.59 22.85 14.79
N ALA A 268 -9.91 21.65 14.29
CA ALA A 268 -8.99 20.52 14.27
C ALA A 268 -8.42 20.23 12.86
N THR A 269 -7.10 19.97 12.80
CA THR A 269 -6.40 19.45 11.61
C THR A 269 -6.85 18.04 11.24
N LEU A 270 -6.45 17.55 10.07
CA LEU A 270 -6.77 16.18 9.65
C LEU A 270 -6.20 15.17 10.65
N GLY A 271 -4.92 15.28 11.01
CA GLY A 271 -4.26 14.41 11.97
C GLY A 271 -4.88 14.45 13.36
N GLN A 272 -5.32 15.63 13.80
CA GLN A 272 -6.07 15.76 15.05
C GLN A 272 -7.42 15.04 14.98
N ARG A 273 -8.18 15.18 13.89
CA ARG A 273 -9.45 14.45 13.69
C ARG A 273 -9.23 12.95 13.69
N PHE A 274 -8.23 12.47 12.94
CA PHE A 274 -7.87 11.06 12.85
C PHE A 274 -7.46 10.46 14.21
N THR A 275 -6.83 11.27 15.06
CA THR A 275 -6.43 10.85 16.40
C THR A 275 -7.44 11.23 17.47
N PHE A 276 -8.66 11.70 17.13
CA PHE A 276 -9.65 12.25 18.07
C PHE A 276 -9.05 13.23 19.10
N VAL A 277 -8.08 14.03 18.69
CA VAL A 277 -7.57 15.17 19.45
C VAL A 277 -8.34 16.39 18.98
N ARG A 278 -8.82 17.20 19.90
CA ARG A 278 -9.46 18.48 19.60
C ARG A 278 -8.75 19.59 20.36
N PRO A 279 -8.32 20.68 19.71
CA PRO A 279 -7.90 21.86 20.44
C PRO A 279 -9.11 22.46 21.15
N VAL A 280 -8.89 22.88 22.40
CA VAL A 280 -9.88 23.57 23.24
C VAL A 280 -9.19 24.75 23.90
N ASP A 281 -9.95 25.79 24.19
CA ASP A 281 -9.47 26.91 24.98
C ASP A 281 -9.32 26.52 26.48
N THR A 282 -8.95 27.48 27.33
CA THR A 282 -8.84 27.26 28.78
C THR A 282 -10.18 26.98 29.46
N SER A 283 -11.31 27.31 28.82
CA SER A 283 -12.66 27.03 29.32
C SER A 283 -13.18 25.65 28.88
N GLY A 284 -12.45 24.96 28.00
CA GLY A 284 -12.88 23.69 27.39
C GLY A 284 -13.78 23.87 26.16
N ALA A 285 -14.08 25.12 25.79
CA ALA A 285 -14.83 25.48 24.59
C ALA A 285 -13.94 25.37 23.33
N ARG A 286 -14.58 25.51 22.16
CA ARG A 286 -13.84 25.54 20.89
C ARG A 286 -13.06 26.85 20.80
N PRO A 287 -11.80 26.81 20.33
CA PRO A 287 -11.01 28.01 20.09
C PRO A 287 -11.57 28.85 18.94
#